data_AF-A0A660ZG94-F1
#
_entry.id   AF-A0A660ZG94-F1
#
_cell.length_a   1.000
_cell.length_b   1.000
_cell.length_c   1.000
_cell.angle_alpha   90.00
_cell.angle_beta   90.00
_cell.angle_gamma   90.00
#
_symmetry.space_group_name_H-M   'P 1'
#
loop_
_entity.id
_entity.type
_entity.pdbx_description
1 polymer ?
#
loop_
_entity_poly.entity_id
_entity_poly.type
_entity_poly.pdbx_seq_one_letter_code
_entity_poly.pdbx_strand_id
1 'polypeptide(L)'
;MKSKAAFLILMASLTLAGKQAKFRPYWAFWSRKVMPSDIYRLELSGLRMRTYSRWLNALSFEVPQDRTSVLTAYPGVIRTEKVKSARVEEASRPMDVNSIQYSDDDYGLSLDQLAPMRVPEAHQKGYLGSDVPVAIFDTGFDSLHPAVEHLFRNGNILRTHDFNSGDHMLVTGSYGPPPFPEEGVFYVNSYSVASLDTFYVIMYSIASDEDLGGYGLSNAWSIFYITGSEYDGTIYWNDSPVNVVPGDTFALQPYCQLRDDTVYAVWQMSVSGNDFDVFFARMKAGEEPINSVNVSGDLYPSLDPVMFLKGDTVSVLWLDPQRGLVASFSEDRGESFSAGQVVYSCAGAPGGLVSGGQGPYYLLFSMGDSLYFGKSGDALSWNVRAVGAGTLPDLLVAGDTLHIIYDVESADDFDVYYAFSPDGGASWSNPELLVSTSYPSSQALHFEDGVLKLAYSDHGVLLDMRVEDGRKDTVSYIFSDLPQRAGSHLAWRRRGDDSVYPDNFVRHHVFMNPTYHGTKMLSVIGGFNPRELIGVAPDAD
;
A
#
# COMPACT_ATOMS: atom_id res chain seq x y z
N MET A 1 34.26 23.74 31.41
CA MET A 1 32.92 23.57 32.03
C MET A 1 31.85 24.06 31.07
N LYS A 2 31.55 23.30 30.02
CA LYS A 2 30.46 23.50 29.06
C LYS A 2 30.06 22.12 28.55
N SER A 3 29.22 21.42 29.29
CA SER A 3 28.52 20.19 28.86
C SER A 3 27.60 19.77 30.00
N LYS A 4 26.35 20.22 30.00
CA LYS A 4 25.25 19.68 30.83
C LYS A 4 23.89 20.34 30.56
N ALA A 5 23.83 21.40 29.75
CA ALA A 5 22.57 22.10 29.46
C ALA A 5 21.80 21.57 28.22
N ALA A 6 22.42 20.76 27.34
CA ALA A 6 21.76 20.23 26.15
C ALA A 6 20.97 18.91 26.38
N PHE A 7 21.10 18.29 27.55
CA PHE A 7 20.50 16.98 27.84
C PHE A 7 19.16 17.06 28.60
N LEU A 8 18.68 18.27 28.93
CA LEU A 8 17.51 18.47 29.79
C LEU A 8 16.21 18.79 29.04
N ILE A 9 16.25 19.02 27.72
CA ILE A 9 15.03 19.28 26.92
C ILE A 9 14.44 17.99 26.34
N LEU A 10 15.22 16.91 26.22
CA LEU A 10 14.75 15.63 25.68
C LEU A 10 14.04 14.72 26.70
N MET A 11 14.08 15.04 27.99
CA MET A 11 13.55 14.18 29.07
C MET A 11 12.21 14.66 29.66
N ALA A 12 11.76 15.87 29.34
CA ALA A 12 10.49 16.40 29.85
C ALA A 12 9.26 16.04 28.99
N SER A 13 9.48 15.38 27.84
CA SER A 13 8.43 14.79 27.00
C SER A 13 8.16 13.31 27.29
N LEU A 14 8.95 12.67 28.17
CA LEU A 14 8.78 11.24 28.53
C LEU A 14 7.75 10.96 29.64
N THR A 15 7.01 11.97 30.12
CA THR A 15 5.92 11.80 31.10
C THR A 15 4.53 12.11 30.55
N LEU A 16 4.33 11.90 29.25
CA LEU A 16 3.13 11.22 28.78
C LEU A 16 3.59 9.93 28.11
N ALA A 17 3.71 8.85 28.89
CA ALA A 17 3.55 7.51 28.32
C ALA A 17 2.11 7.44 27.77
N GLY A 18 1.94 7.93 26.55
CA GLY A 18 0.72 7.83 25.78
C GLY A 18 0.33 6.37 25.74
N LYS A 19 -0.94 6.08 26.01
CA LYS A 19 -1.52 4.76 25.82
C LYS A 19 -1.07 4.23 24.45
N GLN A 20 -0.29 3.14 24.45
CA GLN A 20 0.16 2.41 23.26
C GLN A 20 -0.90 2.46 22.16
N ALA A 21 -0.60 3.09 21.01
CA ALA A 21 -1.52 3.11 19.88
C ALA A 21 -1.49 1.73 19.21
N LYS A 22 -2.23 0.77 19.78
CA LYS A 22 -2.40 -0.54 19.16
C LYS A 22 -3.22 -0.38 17.88
N PHE A 23 -2.72 -0.89 16.76
CA PHE A 23 -3.57 -1.03 15.59
C PHE A 23 -4.63 -2.08 15.88
N ARG A 24 -5.84 -1.83 15.38
CA ARG A 24 -6.92 -2.79 15.45
C ARG A 24 -7.65 -2.85 14.13
N PRO A 25 -7.98 -4.05 13.66
CA PRO A 25 -8.76 -4.19 12.46
C PRO A 25 -10.22 -3.85 12.74
N TYR A 26 -10.79 -2.96 11.91
CA TYR A 26 -12.21 -2.63 11.91
C TYR A 26 -12.83 -2.89 10.53
N TRP A 27 -14.12 -3.21 10.52
CA TRP A 27 -15.01 -3.05 9.38
C TRP A 27 -15.70 -1.70 9.46
N ALA A 28 -15.73 -0.95 8.37
CA ALA A 28 -16.53 0.26 8.19
C ALA A 28 -17.57 0.00 7.09
N PHE A 29 -18.85 0.19 7.42
CA PHE A 29 -19.99 -0.06 6.54
C PHE A 29 -20.50 1.26 5.97
N TRP A 30 -20.75 1.30 4.68
CA TRP A 30 -20.98 2.57 3.97
C TRP A 30 -22.40 2.73 3.44
N SER A 31 -22.89 3.97 3.41
CA SER A 31 -24.21 4.34 2.87
C SER A 31 -24.24 4.50 1.36
N ARG A 32 -23.06 4.64 0.75
CA ARG A 32 -22.84 4.74 -0.70
C ARG A 32 -21.70 3.80 -1.10
N LYS A 33 -21.52 3.58 -2.39
CA LYS A 33 -20.30 2.94 -2.90
C LYS A 33 -19.09 3.74 -2.41
N VAL A 34 -18.05 3.05 -1.96
CA VAL A 34 -16.84 3.71 -1.48
C VAL A 34 -15.99 4.14 -2.65
N MET A 35 -15.53 5.39 -2.64
CA MET A 35 -14.74 5.98 -3.73
C MET A 35 -13.23 5.78 -3.46
N PRO A 36 -12.39 5.66 -4.51
CA PRO A 36 -10.93 5.73 -4.38
C PRO A 36 -10.45 6.89 -3.51
N SER A 37 -11.05 8.07 -3.71
CA SER A 37 -10.76 9.29 -2.96
C SER A 37 -11.02 9.13 -1.46
N ASP A 38 -11.98 8.29 -1.06
CA ASP A 38 -12.26 8.01 0.36
C ASP A 38 -11.15 7.17 1.00
N ILE A 39 -10.69 6.13 0.29
CA ILE A 39 -9.60 5.27 0.75
C ILE A 39 -8.34 6.09 0.89
N TYR A 40 -8.00 6.87 -0.15
CA TYR A 40 -6.85 7.76 -0.13
C TYR A 40 -6.87 8.71 1.07
N ARG A 41 -7.99 9.38 1.36
CA ARG A 41 -8.12 10.29 2.53
C ARG A 41 -7.98 9.58 3.89
N LEU A 42 -8.48 8.35 4.00
CA LEU A 42 -8.33 7.53 5.20
C LEU A 42 -6.88 7.05 5.37
N GLU A 43 -6.20 6.68 4.28
CA GLU A 43 -4.79 6.29 4.30
C GLU A 43 -3.85 7.48 4.55
N LEU A 44 -4.16 8.67 4.02
CA LEU A 44 -3.53 9.95 4.39
C LEU A 44 -3.60 10.22 5.90
N SER A 45 -4.63 9.70 6.59
CA SER A 45 -4.80 9.85 8.03
C SER A 45 -4.11 8.73 8.84
N GLY A 46 -3.43 7.80 8.15
CA GLY A 46 -2.65 6.71 8.72
C GLY A 46 -3.39 5.42 9.02
N LEU A 47 -4.61 5.28 8.52
CA LEU A 47 -5.24 3.96 8.42
C LEU A 47 -4.57 3.19 7.27
N ARG A 48 -4.75 1.87 7.26
CA ARG A 48 -4.37 1.04 6.11
C ARG A 48 -5.53 0.18 5.68
N MET A 49 -5.92 0.28 4.41
CA MET A 49 -6.97 -0.59 3.86
C MET A 49 -6.48 -2.04 3.84
N ARG A 50 -7.33 -2.98 4.26
CA ARG A 50 -7.06 -4.42 4.25
C ARG A 50 -7.79 -5.11 3.11
N THR A 51 -9.10 -4.88 3.01
CA THR A 51 -9.95 -5.51 1.99
C THR A 51 -11.29 -4.79 1.82
N TYR A 52 -11.96 -5.03 0.70
CA TYR A 52 -13.30 -4.55 0.37
C TYR A 52 -14.29 -5.71 0.22
N SER A 53 -15.41 -5.63 0.92
CA SER A 53 -16.55 -6.54 0.76
C SER A 53 -17.67 -5.86 -0.01
N ARG A 54 -17.85 -6.28 -1.27
CA ARG A 54 -18.98 -5.86 -2.13
C ARG A 54 -20.33 -6.21 -1.51
N TRP A 55 -20.43 -7.39 -0.89
CA TRP A 55 -21.70 -7.89 -0.32
C TRP A 55 -22.16 -7.08 0.89
N LEU A 56 -21.20 -6.64 1.71
CA LEU A 56 -21.48 -5.84 2.90
C LEU A 56 -21.44 -4.33 2.62
N ASN A 57 -21.05 -3.93 1.41
CA ASN A 57 -20.62 -2.57 1.08
C ASN A 57 -19.73 -1.98 2.20
N ALA A 58 -18.66 -2.72 2.53
CA ALA A 58 -17.83 -2.44 3.68
C ALA A 58 -16.34 -2.56 3.34
N LEU A 59 -15.53 -1.69 3.92
CA LEU A 59 -14.07 -1.78 3.89
C LEU A 59 -13.56 -2.23 5.25
N SER A 60 -12.51 -3.06 5.26
CA SER A 60 -11.76 -3.34 6.47
C SER A 60 -10.48 -2.52 6.47
N PHE A 61 -10.16 -1.91 7.61
CA PHE A 61 -8.95 -1.12 7.82
C PHE A 61 -8.20 -1.62 9.05
N GLU A 62 -6.87 -1.59 9.00
CA GLU A 62 -6.06 -1.49 10.22
C GLU A 62 -6.10 -0.04 10.69
N VAL A 63 -6.56 0.18 11.92
CA VAL A 63 -6.81 1.52 12.46
C VAL A 63 -5.97 1.73 13.71
N PRO A 64 -5.13 2.78 13.74
CA PRO A 64 -4.46 3.20 14.97
C PRO A 64 -5.50 3.55 16.04
N GLN A 65 -5.30 3.10 17.28
CA GLN A 65 -6.31 3.24 18.34
C GLN A 65 -6.73 4.70 18.59
N ASP A 66 -5.80 5.64 18.56
CA ASP A 66 -6.01 7.08 18.69
C ASP A 66 -6.74 7.70 17.48
N ARG A 67 -6.64 7.07 16.30
CA ARG A 67 -7.33 7.47 15.06
C ARG A 67 -8.70 6.82 14.84
N THR A 68 -9.23 6.06 15.81
CA THR A 68 -10.56 5.41 15.66
C THR A 68 -11.66 6.43 15.33
N SER A 69 -11.58 7.64 15.90
CA SER A 69 -12.55 8.71 15.64
C SER A 69 -12.57 9.13 14.16
N VAL A 70 -11.42 9.14 13.49
CA VAL A 70 -11.29 9.45 12.05
C VAL A 70 -12.18 8.54 11.22
N LEU A 71 -12.14 7.22 11.47
CA LEU A 71 -12.96 6.26 10.74
C LEU A 71 -14.46 6.40 11.09
N THR A 72 -14.77 6.52 12.39
CA THR A 72 -16.18 6.53 12.83
C THR A 72 -16.93 7.79 12.43
N ALA A 73 -16.23 8.91 12.26
CA ALA A 73 -16.81 10.19 11.87
C ALA A 73 -16.71 10.45 10.36
N TYR A 74 -16.13 9.53 9.59
CA TYR A 74 -15.89 9.74 8.16
C TYR A 74 -17.22 9.84 7.38
N PRO A 75 -17.40 10.86 6.51
CA PRO A 75 -18.61 11.00 5.71
C PRO A 75 -18.91 9.76 4.85
N GLY A 76 -20.09 9.17 5.04
CA GLY A 76 -20.52 7.96 4.34
C GLY A 76 -20.40 6.68 5.17
N VAL A 77 -19.62 6.68 6.27
CA VAL A 77 -19.57 5.55 7.21
C VAL A 77 -20.82 5.57 8.09
N ILE A 78 -21.63 4.51 8.01
CA ILE A 78 -22.85 4.33 8.82
C ILE A 78 -22.48 3.77 10.20
N ARG A 79 -21.59 2.77 10.22
CA ARG A 79 -21.15 2.10 11.45
C ARG A 79 -19.80 1.45 11.26
N THR A 80 -19.11 1.28 12.38
CA THR A 80 -17.87 0.50 12.45
C THR A 80 -18.01 -0.68 13.40
N GLU A 81 -17.42 -1.82 13.06
CA GLU A 81 -17.31 -2.99 13.93
C GLU A 81 -15.87 -3.44 14.02
N LYS A 82 -15.42 -3.90 15.18
CA LYS A 82 -14.12 -4.57 15.28
C LYS A 82 -14.17 -5.87 14.48
N VAL A 83 -13.11 -6.19 13.76
CA VAL A 83 -12.97 -7.52 13.16
C VAL A 83 -12.92 -8.53 14.29
N LYS A 84 -13.79 -9.54 14.22
CA LYS A 84 -13.91 -10.56 15.27
C LYS A 84 -12.67 -11.45 15.22
N SER A 85 -11.96 -11.53 16.34
CA SER A 85 -10.90 -12.51 16.56
C SER A 85 -11.46 -13.70 17.34
N ALA A 86 -11.15 -14.92 16.91
CA ALA A 86 -11.35 -16.12 17.72
C ALA A 86 -9.99 -16.56 18.27
N ARG A 87 -9.94 -16.84 19.58
CA ARG A 87 -8.80 -17.55 20.17
C ARG A 87 -9.21 -19.02 20.30
N VAL A 88 -8.53 -19.90 19.57
CA VAL A 88 -8.71 -21.33 19.75
C VAL A 88 -7.95 -21.71 21.03
N GLU A 89 -8.68 -22.01 22.11
CA GLU A 89 -8.08 -22.71 23.24
C GLU A 89 -7.99 -24.19 22.86
N GLU A 90 -6.77 -24.72 22.75
CA GLU A 90 -6.57 -26.13 22.49
C GLU A 90 -7.20 -26.95 23.63
N ALA A 91 -8.31 -27.63 23.32
CA ALA A 91 -8.74 -28.74 24.14
C ALA A 91 -7.68 -29.84 23.97
N SER A 92 -6.83 -30.01 24.98
CA SER A 92 -5.95 -31.18 25.13
C SER A 92 -6.78 -32.43 25.45
N ARG A 93 -7.69 -32.79 24.53
CA ARG A 93 -8.31 -34.10 24.53
C ARG A 93 -7.40 -35.00 23.71
N PRO A 94 -6.69 -35.96 24.32
CA PRO A 94 -6.13 -37.04 23.54
C PRO A 94 -7.28 -37.66 22.75
N MET A 95 -7.22 -37.59 21.42
CA MET A 95 -8.09 -38.42 20.60
C MET A 95 -7.73 -39.87 20.93
N ASP A 96 -8.63 -40.58 21.60
CA ASP A 96 -8.50 -42.01 21.78
C ASP A 96 -8.84 -42.68 20.44
N VAL A 97 -7.81 -42.79 19.61
CA VAL A 97 -7.85 -43.34 18.25
C VAL A 97 -8.40 -44.77 18.23
N ASN A 98 -8.44 -45.45 19.38
CA ASN A 98 -8.95 -46.81 19.54
C ASN A 98 -10.49 -46.91 19.60
N SER A 99 -11.21 -45.78 19.54
CA SER A 99 -12.69 -45.77 19.59
C SER A 99 -13.35 -45.53 18.23
N ILE A 100 -12.58 -45.37 17.15
CA ILE A 100 -13.13 -45.25 15.80
C ILE A 100 -13.47 -46.65 15.29
N GLN A 101 -14.73 -47.05 15.47
CA GLN A 101 -15.29 -48.15 14.68
C GLN A 101 -15.62 -47.62 13.29
N TYR A 102 -14.84 -48.07 12.30
CA TYR A 102 -15.15 -47.86 10.89
C TYR A 102 -16.42 -48.64 10.55
N SER A 103 -17.47 -47.93 10.10
CA SER A 103 -18.59 -48.54 9.39
C SER A 103 -18.41 -48.34 7.89
N ASP A 104 -18.74 -49.36 7.10
CA ASP A 104 -18.57 -49.46 5.65
C ASP A 104 -19.54 -48.58 4.81
N ASP A 105 -19.76 -47.32 5.21
CA ASP A 105 -20.31 -46.31 4.30
C ASP A 105 -19.16 -45.38 3.93
N ASP A 106 -18.90 -45.18 2.63
CA ASP A 106 -17.69 -44.53 2.04
C ASP A 106 -17.25 -43.18 2.65
N TYR A 107 -18.05 -42.57 3.53
CA TYR A 107 -17.83 -41.27 4.18
C TYR A 107 -17.41 -41.33 5.66
N GLY A 108 -17.45 -42.50 6.30
CA GLY A 108 -17.00 -42.70 7.69
C GLY A 108 -17.56 -41.67 8.70
N LEU A 109 -16.71 -41.19 9.62
CA LEU A 109 -17.08 -40.23 10.68
C LEU A 109 -17.57 -38.86 10.16
N SER A 110 -17.34 -38.55 8.88
CA SER A 110 -17.76 -37.29 8.26
C SER A 110 -19.21 -37.33 7.77
N LEU A 111 -19.86 -38.50 7.74
CA LEU A 111 -21.21 -38.67 7.22
C LEU A 111 -22.23 -37.74 7.89
N ASP A 112 -22.19 -37.60 9.21
CA ASP A 112 -23.12 -36.76 9.98
C ASP A 112 -23.01 -35.26 9.62
N GLN A 113 -21.85 -34.83 9.13
CA GLN A 113 -21.61 -33.45 8.67
C GLN A 113 -22.00 -33.27 7.20
N LEU A 114 -21.76 -34.28 6.37
CA LEU A 114 -21.95 -34.25 4.92
C LEU A 114 -23.42 -34.50 4.51
N ALA A 115 -24.15 -35.32 5.27
CA ALA A 115 -25.54 -35.67 4.98
C ALA A 115 -26.51 -34.47 4.97
N PRO A 116 -26.45 -33.49 5.92
CA PRO A 116 -27.28 -32.29 5.86
C PRO A 116 -27.04 -31.42 4.60
N MET A 117 -25.83 -31.45 4.04
CA MET A 117 -25.48 -30.77 2.80
C MET A 117 -25.83 -31.59 1.55
N ARG A 118 -26.35 -32.80 1.73
CA ARG A 118 -26.75 -33.75 0.68
C ARG A 118 -25.61 -34.15 -0.26
N VAL A 119 -24.39 -34.14 0.27
CA VAL A 119 -23.17 -34.55 -0.46
C VAL A 119 -23.25 -36.02 -0.88
N PRO A 120 -23.67 -36.98 -0.03
CA PRO A 120 -23.83 -38.37 -0.45
C PRO A 120 -24.80 -38.55 -1.62
N GLU A 121 -25.94 -37.85 -1.65
CA GLU A 121 -26.87 -37.93 -2.78
C GLU A 121 -26.34 -37.26 -4.05
N ALA A 122 -25.45 -36.28 -3.95
CA ALA A 122 -24.76 -35.71 -5.10
C ALA A 122 -23.79 -36.74 -5.71
N HIS A 123 -22.99 -37.40 -4.87
CA HIS A 123 -22.06 -38.44 -5.32
C HIS A 123 -22.80 -39.67 -5.91
N GLN A 124 -23.93 -40.09 -5.31
CA GLN A 124 -24.79 -41.15 -5.89
C GLN A 124 -25.35 -40.81 -7.29
N LYS A 125 -25.40 -39.51 -7.63
CA LYS A 125 -25.80 -39.04 -8.96
C LYS A 125 -24.61 -38.84 -9.92
N GLY A 126 -23.40 -39.23 -9.50
CA GLY A 126 -22.18 -39.10 -10.27
C GLY A 126 -21.51 -37.72 -10.18
N TYR A 127 -21.96 -36.84 -9.29
CA TYR A 127 -21.29 -35.56 -9.05
C TYR A 127 -20.15 -35.76 -8.03
N LEU A 128 -19.02 -36.27 -8.51
CA LEU A 128 -17.88 -36.65 -7.67
C LEU A 128 -16.85 -35.52 -7.49
N GLY A 129 -17.01 -34.40 -8.20
CA GLY A 129 -16.08 -33.28 -8.15
C GLY A 129 -14.91 -33.38 -9.13
N SER A 130 -14.88 -34.39 -10.02
CA SER A 130 -13.96 -34.39 -11.17
C SER A 130 -14.07 -33.10 -11.98
N ASP A 131 -12.92 -32.60 -12.42
CA ASP A 131 -12.78 -31.33 -13.14
C ASP A 131 -13.31 -30.08 -12.40
N VAL A 132 -13.57 -30.16 -11.09
CA VAL A 132 -13.99 -29.00 -10.28
C VAL A 132 -12.78 -28.39 -9.57
N PRO A 133 -12.41 -27.13 -9.88
CA PRO A 133 -11.38 -26.43 -9.12
C PRO A 133 -11.82 -26.19 -7.67
N VAL A 134 -10.96 -26.56 -6.73
CA VAL A 134 -11.18 -26.33 -5.29
C VAL A 134 -10.21 -25.27 -4.80
N ALA A 135 -10.74 -24.26 -4.10
CA ALA A 135 -9.92 -23.27 -3.39
C ALA A 135 -9.87 -23.62 -1.90
N ILE A 136 -8.67 -23.60 -1.33
CA ILE A 136 -8.44 -23.93 0.08
C ILE A 136 -7.70 -22.76 0.72
N PHE A 137 -8.30 -22.24 1.80
CA PHE A 137 -7.78 -21.10 2.54
C PHE A 137 -7.33 -21.58 3.92
N ASP A 138 -6.03 -21.72 4.09
CA ASP A 138 -5.41 -22.12 5.35
C ASP A 138 -3.97 -21.61 5.40
N THR A 139 -3.30 -21.74 6.54
CA THR A 139 -1.89 -21.39 6.73
C THR A 139 -1.04 -22.66 6.88
N GLY A 140 0.22 -22.62 6.43
CA GLY A 140 1.15 -23.75 6.61
C GLY A 140 0.90 -24.93 5.67
N PHE A 141 1.17 -24.69 4.39
CA PHE A 141 1.25 -25.73 3.36
C PHE A 141 2.70 -26.18 3.18
N ASP A 142 2.97 -27.45 3.45
CA ASP A 142 4.21 -28.14 3.12
C ASP A 142 4.00 -28.81 1.76
N SER A 143 4.45 -28.14 0.71
CA SER A 143 4.35 -28.63 -0.67
C SER A 143 5.22 -29.87 -0.95
N LEU A 144 6.13 -30.24 -0.04
CA LEU A 144 6.92 -31.47 -0.12
C LEU A 144 6.28 -32.65 0.60
N HIS A 145 5.17 -32.43 1.32
CA HIS A 145 4.51 -33.51 2.02
C HIS A 145 3.93 -34.52 1.00
N PRO A 146 4.17 -35.84 1.13
CA PRO A 146 3.79 -36.84 0.12
C PRO A 146 2.32 -36.82 -0.29
N ALA A 147 1.42 -36.42 0.63
CA ALA A 147 -0.02 -36.30 0.35
C ALA A 147 -0.38 -35.17 -0.63
N VAL A 148 0.47 -34.14 -0.79
CA VAL A 148 0.19 -32.97 -1.63
C VAL A 148 1.25 -32.74 -2.70
N GLU A 149 2.45 -33.29 -2.54
CA GLU A 149 3.57 -33.12 -3.47
C GLU A 149 3.20 -33.48 -4.92
N HIS A 150 2.42 -34.54 -5.12
CA HIS A 150 1.99 -34.95 -6.45
C HIS A 150 1.11 -33.90 -7.16
N LEU A 151 0.34 -33.09 -6.41
CA LEU A 151 -0.47 -32.01 -6.97
C LEU A 151 0.44 -30.92 -7.56
N PHE A 152 1.52 -30.57 -6.86
CA PHE A 152 2.51 -29.60 -7.33
C PHE A 152 3.31 -30.15 -8.52
N ARG A 153 3.81 -31.39 -8.43
CA ARG A 153 4.62 -32.02 -9.49
C ARG A 153 3.84 -32.25 -10.80
N ASN A 154 2.56 -32.55 -10.70
CA ASN A 154 1.73 -32.83 -11.88
C ASN A 154 1.12 -31.57 -12.51
N GLY A 155 1.35 -30.39 -11.95
CA GLY A 155 0.79 -29.14 -12.47
C GLY A 155 -0.70 -28.94 -12.15
N ASN A 156 -1.20 -29.61 -11.11
CA ASN A 156 -2.62 -29.52 -10.70
C ASN A 156 -2.89 -28.31 -9.80
N ILE A 157 -1.85 -27.56 -9.40
CA ILE A 157 -1.98 -26.32 -8.65
C ILE A 157 -2.19 -25.16 -9.64
N LEU A 158 -3.40 -24.61 -9.67
CA LEU A 158 -3.76 -23.52 -10.56
C LEU A 158 -3.16 -22.17 -10.12
N ARG A 159 -3.22 -21.87 -8.81
CA ARG A 159 -2.73 -20.64 -8.18
C ARG A 159 -2.44 -20.88 -6.70
N THR A 160 -1.52 -20.10 -6.15
CA THR A 160 -1.16 -20.04 -4.73
C THR A 160 -1.05 -18.59 -4.32
N HIS A 161 -1.34 -18.28 -3.05
CA HIS A 161 -1.14 -16.95 -2.49
C HIS A 161 -0.91 -17.05 -0.98
N ASP A 162 0.15 -16.42 -0.48
CA ASP A 162 0.42 -16.27 0.94
C ASP A 162 0.05 -14.87 1.41
N PHE A 163 -1.03 -14.79 2.19
CA PHE A 163 -1.46 -13.53 2.80
C PHE A 163 -0.63 -13.12 4.02
N ASN A 164 0.24 -13.99 4.54
CA ASN A 164 1.00 -13.75 5.76
C ASN A 164 2.40 -13.20 5.50
N SER A 165 2.86 -13.16 4.23
CA SER A 165 4.19 -12.66 3.89
C SER A 165 4.32 -11.13 4.01
N GLY A 166 3.20 -10.41 4.17
CA GLY A 166 3.17 -8.96 4.26
C GLY A 166 3.14 -8.30 2.89
N ASP A 167 3.61 -7.06 2.80
CA ASP A 167 3.71 -6.32 1.55
C ASP A 167 5.11 -6.50 0.94
N HIS A 168 5.21 -6.32 -0.36
CA HIS A 168 6.47 -6.28 -1.10
C HIS A 168 6.46 -5.06 -2.02
N MET A 169 7.60 -4.37 -2.10
CA MET A 169 7.84 -3.40 -3.16
C MET A 169 8.37 -4.12 -4.39
N LEU A 170 7.85 -3.79 -5.56
CA LEU A 170 8.27 -4.38 -6.83
C LEU A 170 8.56 -3.27 -7.82
N VAL A 171 9.55 -3.50 -8.68
CA VAL A 171 9.96 -2.57 -9.73
C VAL A 171 10.25 -3.38 -10.99
N THR A 172 9.74 -2.94 -12.13
CA THR A 172 10.08 -3.55 -13.44
C THR A 172 11.58 -3.49 -13.65
N GLY A 173 12.16 -4.49 -14.31
CA GLY A 173 13.60 -4.49 -14.58
C GLY A 173 14.48 -4.52 -13.32
N SER A 174 13.97 -4.92 -12.15
CA SER A 174 14.79 -5.03 -10.94
C SER A 174 15.28 -6.45 -10.69
N TYR A 175 16.53 -6.59 -10.23
CA TYR A 175 17.03 -7.84 -9.67
C TYR A 175 16.46 -8.04 -8.26
N GLY A 176 15.29 -8.69 -8.20
CA GLY A 176 14.56 -8.91 -6.96
C GLY A 176 13.84 -7.65 -6.42
N PRO A 177 13.03 -7.79 -5.37
CA PRO A 177 12.39 -6.66 -4.71
C PRO A 177 13.41 -5.83 -3.92
N PRO A 178 13.20 -4.51 -3.75
CA PRO A 178 13.94 -3.72 -2.78
C PRO A 178 13.75 -4.31 -1.36
N PRO A 179 14.83 -4.49 -0.58
CA PRO A 179 14.74 -5.09 0.74
C PRO A 179 14.10 -4.15 1.76
N PHE A 180 13.50 -4.74 2.80
CA PHE A 180 13.08 -4.03 4.02
C PHE A 180 14.17 -4.09 5.10
N PRO A 181 14.08 -3.28 6.17
CA PRO A 181 15.21 -3.05 7.10
C PRO A 181 15.72 -4.30 7.83
N GLU A 182 14.88 -5.32 7.97
CA GLU A 182 15.21 -6.59 8.61
C GLU A 182 14.36 -7.72 8.03
N GLU A 183 14.71 -8.96 8.37
CA GLU A 183 13.87 -10.12 8.04
C GLU A 183 12.56 -10.06 8.85
N GLY A 184 11.43 -10.10 8.16
CA GLY A 184 10.13 -10.06 8.83
C GLY A 184 8.99 -9.75 7.88
N VAL A 185 7.80 -9.65 8.46
CA VAL A 185 6.57 -9.27 7.76
C VAL A 185 6.37 -7.78 7.96
N PHE A 186 6.31 -7.05 6.85
CA PHE A 186 6.13 -5.61 6.85
C PHE A 186 4.92 -5.22 6.03
N TYR A 187 4.35 -4.08 6.36
CA TYR A 187 3.23 -3.50 5.65
C TYR A 187 3.62 -2.09 5.23
N VAL A 188 3.38 -1.75 3.97
CA VAL A 188 3.65 -0.42 3.43
C VAL A 188 2.35 0.37 3.52
N ASN A 189 2.40 1.62 4.00
CA ASN A 189 1.27 2.54 3.91
C ASN A 189 1.33 3.35 2.60
N SER A 190 2.45 4.04 2.40
CA SER A 190 2.71 4.97 1.32
C SER A 190 4.20 4.96 0.96
N TYR A 191 4.55 5.36 -0.25
CA TYR A 191 5.94 5.44 -0.69
C TYR A 191 6.11 6.49 -1.79
N SER A 192 7.36 6.86 -2.06
CA SER A 192 7.78 7.74 -3.14
C SER A 192 9.02 7.17 -3.82
N VAL A 193 9.12 7.36 -5.13
CA VAL A 193 10.27 6.96 -5.92
C VAL A 193 10.90 8.15 -6.62
N ALA A 194 12.22 8.20 -6.63
CA ALA A 194 12.99 9.16 -7.39
C ALA A 194 14.13 8.45 -8.14
N SER A 195 14.50 9.00 -9.28
CA SER A 195 15.65 8.53 -10.06
C SER A 195 16.45 9.72 -10.60
N LEU A 196 17.76 9.56 -10.71
CA LEU A 196 18.66 10.49 -11.38
C LEU A 196 19.70 9.66 -12.16
N ASP A 197 19.66 9.77 -13.48
CA ASP A 197 20.44 8.92 -14.39
C ASP A 197 20.22 7.42 -14.06
N THR A 198 21.26 6.71 -13.64
CA THR A 198 21.21 5.29 -13.26
C THR A 198 20.97 5.07 -11.77
N PHE A 199 20.79 6.13 -10.98
CA PHE A 199 20.63 6.04 -9.53
C PHE A 199 19.16 6.13 -9.13
N TYR A 200 18.72 5.24 -8.25
CA TYR A 200 17.33 5.10 -7.82
C TYR A 200 17.21 5.20 -6.31
N VAL A 201 16.10 5.78 -5.84
CA VAL A 201 15.71 5.79 -4.43
C VAL A 201 14.23 5.49 -4.29
N ILE A 202 13.90 4.55 -3.41
CA ILE A 202 12.54 4.32 -2.94
C ILE A 202 12.51 4.66 -1.45
N MET A 203 11.62 5.56 -1.08
CA MET A 203 11.34 5.91 0.31
C MET A 203 9.94 5.44 0.66
N TYR A 204 9.78 4.69 1.73
CA TYR A 204 8.51 4.07 2.11
C TYR A 204 8.20 4.26 3.60
N SER A 205 6.92 4.45 3.87
CA SER A 205 6.34 4.38 5.20
C SER A 205 5.88 2.96 5.48
N ILE A 206 6.45 2.33 6.51
CA ILE A 206 6.25 0.90 6.83
C ILE A 206 5.96 0.67 8.31
N ALA A 207 5.28 -0.45 8.57
CA ALA A 207 5.03 -1.03 9.90
C ALA A 207 5.42 -2.51 9.88
N SER A 208 6.08 -3.02 10.92
CA SER A 208 6.23 -4.46 11.08
C SER A 208 4.92 -5.11 11.56
N ASP A 209 4.78 -6.42 11.40
CA ASP A 209 3.69 -7.19 11.99
C ASP A 209 3.68 -7.12 13.53
N GLU A 210 4.85 -6.98 14.15
CA GLU A 210 4.97 -6.76 15.60
C GLU A 210 4.34 -5.42 16.02
N ASP A 211 4.65 -4.35 15.26
CA ASP A 211 4.14 -3.00 15.50
C ASP A 211 2.62 -2.94 15.34
N LEU A 212 2.08 -3.58 14.29
CA LEU A 212 0.63 -3.68 14.09
C LEU A 212 -0.04 -4.58 15.13
N GLY A 213 0.63 -5.64 15.58
CA GLY A 213 0.18 -6.54 16.65
C GLY A 213 0.13 -5.88 18.04
N GLY A 214 0.76 -4.71 18.20
CA GLY A 214 0.80 -3.96 19.45
C GLY A 214 1.73 -4.58 20.49
N TYR A 215 2.77 -5.26 20.01
CA TYR A 215 3.97 -5.66 20.76
C TYR A 215 5.06 -4.62 20.43
N GLY A 216 5.94 -4.25 21.37
CA GLY A 216 7.09 -3.38 21.05
C GLY A 216 6.85 -1.87 21.08
N LEU A 217 6.11 -1.29 20.12
CA LEU A 217 6.10 0.16 19.89
C LEU A 217 4.76 0.86 20.15
N SER A 218 4.83 2.17 20.39
CA SER A 218 3.69 3.08 20.60
C SER A 218 3.06 3.58 19.30
N ASN A 219 3.71 3.34 18.15
CA ASN A 219 3.37 3.94 16.86
C ASN A 219 3.85 3.08 15.67
N ALA A 220 3.03 2.83 14.66
CA ALA A 220 3.34 1.81 13.66
C ALA A 220 4.00 2.29 12.36
N TRP A 221 3.94 3.58 12.01
CA TRP A 221 4.46 4.03 10.73
C TRP A 221 5.83 4.71 10.88
N SER A 222 6.88 4.02 10.45
CA SER A 222 8.26 4.52 10.33
C SER A 222 8.58 4.85 8.88
N ILE A 223 9.57 5.70 8.62
CA ILE A 223 10.03 5.97 7.24
C ILE A 223 11.46 5.49 7.05
N PHE A 224 11.65 4.68 6.01
CA PHE A 224 12.95 4.23 5.54
C PHE A 224 13.11 4.59 4.06
N TYR A 225 14.36 4.60 3.58
CA TYR A 225 14.62 4.57 2.15
C TYR A 225 15.69 3.55 1.79
N ILE A 226 15.64 3.09 0.55
CA ILE A 226 16.69 2.26 -0.04
C ILE A 226 17.14 2.87 -1.36
N THR A 227 18.43 2.70 -1.66
CA THR A 227 19.06 3.18 -2.87
C THR A 227 19.41 2.00 -3.78
N GLY A 228 19.38 2.22 -5.10
CA GLY A 228 19.72 1.23 -6.11
C GLY A 228 20.47 1.85 -7.28
N SER A 229 21.13 1.02 -8.07
CA SER A 229 21.85 1.43 -9.28
C SER A 229 21.48 0.54 -10.45
N GLU A 230 21.24 1.15 -11.60
CA GLU A 230 20.89 0.47 -12.83
C GLU A 230 22.12 0.16 -13.70
N TYR A 231 22.18 -1.06 -14.20
CA TYR A 231 23.16 -1.53 -15.16
C TYR A 231 22.48 -2.40 -16.20
N ASP A 232 22.63 -2.04 -17.48
CA ASP A 232 22.05 -2.77 -18.63
C ASP A 232 20.54 -3.01 -18.50
N GLY A 233 19.79 -1.96 -18.11
CA GLY A 233 18.33 -2.03 -17.92
C GLY A 233 17.90 -2.75 -16.65
N THR A 234 18.85 -3.24 -15.83
CA THR A 234 18.55 -3.96 -14.58
C THR A 234 18.94 -3.14 -13.35
N ILE A 235 17.99 -2.91 -12.43
CA ILE A 235 18.23 -2.24 -11.15
C ILE A 235 18.76 -3.25 -10.12
N TYR A 236 19.83 -2.88 -9.44
CA TYR A 236 20.38 -3.60 -8.29
C TYR A 236 20.25 -2.74 -7.04
N TRP A 237 19.46 -3.20 -6.07
CA TRP A 237 19.28 -2.53 -4.79
C TRP A 237 20.47 -2.79 -3.85
N ASN A 238 20.75 -1.82 -2.99
CA ASN A 238 21.63 -2.06 -1.85
C ASN A 238 20.92 -2.94 -0.80
N ASP A 239 21.70 -3.56 0.09
CA ASP A 239 21.17 -4.54 1.05
C ASP A 239 20.65 -3.91 2.36
N SER A 240 20.92 -2.63 2.61
CA SER A 240 20.66 -1.97 3.90
C SER A 240 19.83 -0.70 3.75
N PRO A 241 18.51 -0.79 3.96
CA PRO A 241 17.65 0.39 4.03
C PRO A 241 18.08 1.32 5.16
N VAL A 242 17.96 2.62 4.90
CA VAL A 242 18.34 3.69 5.82
C VAL A 242 17.11 4.19 6.56
N ASN A 243 17.21 4.31 7.88
CA ASN A 243 16.17 4.87 8.72
C ASN A 243 16.13 6.40 8.59
N VAL A 244 15.00 6.96 8.15
CA VAL A 244 14.79 8.41 8.08
C VAL A 244 14.07 8.90 9.32
N VAL A 245 12.99 8.20 9.68
CA VAL A 245 12.18 8.51 10.83
C VAL A 245 11.99 7.22 11.62
N PRO A 246 12.56 7.13 12.83
CA PRO A 246 12.50 5.91 13.61
C PRO A 246 11.07 5.60 14.05
N GLY A 247 10.86 4.33 14.43
CA GLY A 247 9.63 3.89 15.08
C GLY A 247 9.28 4.76 16.29
N ASP A 248 7.99 4.85 16.60
CA ASP A 248 7.36 5.74 17.61
C ASP A 248 6.92 7.15 17.15
N THR A 249 7.04 7.52 15.87
CA THR A 249 6.78 8.90 15.40
C THR A 249 5.51 9.13 14.57
N PHE A 250 4.92 8.10 13.95
CA PHE A 250 3.76 8.19 13.02
C PHE A 250 4.11 9.07 11.82
N ALA A 251 4.92 8.55 10.91
CA ALA A 251 5.37 9.27 9.73
C ALA A 251 4.85 8.59 8.45
N LEU A 252 4.26 9.40 7.57
CA LEU A 252 3.52 8.96 6.39
C LEU A 252 3.84 9.85 5.19
N GLN A 253 3.35 9.43 4.01
CA GLN A 253 3.44 10.17 2.75
C GLN A 253 4.84 10.75 2.53
N PRO A 254 5.89 9.90 2.54
CA PRO A 254 7.20 10.36 2.16
C PRO A 254 7.15 10.82 0.70
N TYR A 255 7.83 11.91 0.41
CA TYR A 255 8.13 12.37 -0.94
C TYR A 255 9.63 12.66 -1.03
N CYS A 256 10.28 12.11 -2.06
CA CYS A 256 11.72 12.23 -2.24
C CYS A 256 12.10 12.78 -3.61
N GLN A 257 13.24 13.49 -3.65
CA GLN A 257 13.91 13.88 -4.88
C GLN A 257 15.42 13.65 -4.75
N LEU A 258 16.06 13.47 -5.89
CA LEU A 258 17.50 13.31 -6.00
C LEU A 258 18.13 14.52 -6.64
N ARG A 259 19.26 14.95 -6.07
CA ARG A 259 20.17 15.90 -6.69
C ARG A 259 21.59 15.54 -6.33
N ASP A 260 22.40 15.29 -7.34
CA ASP A 260 23.75 14.75 -7.18
C ASP A 260 23.72 13.45 -6.34
N ASP A 261 24.54 13.34 -5.30
CA ASP A 261 24.56 12.22 -4.36
C ASP A 261 23.68 12.46 -3.10
N THR A 262 22.79 13.45 -3.15
CA THR A 262 21.96 13.86 -2.02
C THR A 262 20.49 13.51 -2.25
N VAL A 263 19.91 12.82 -1.27
CA VAL A 263 18.47 12.57 -1.15
C VAL A 263 17.86 13.74 -0.39
N TYR A 264 16.86 14.38 -0.99
CA TYR A 264 15.99 15.36 -0.33
C TYR A 264 14.68 14.64 -0.03
N ALA A 265 14.18 14.79 1.19
CA ALA A 265 12.99 14.12 1.67
C ALA A 265 12.06 15.10 2.38
N VAL A 266 10.77 14.98 2.11
CA VAL A 266 9.70 15.55 2.94
C VAL A 266 8.72 14.45 3.32
N TRP A 267 8.06 14.61 4.44
CA TRP A 267 7.04 13.68 4.91
C TRP A 267 6.09 14.38 5.87
N GLN A 268 4.91 13.81 6.07
CA GLN A 268 4.02 14.26 7.13
C GLN A 268 4.23 13.40 8.39
N MET A 269 4.25 14.03 9.57
CA MET A 269 4.47 13.35 10.84
C MET A 269 3.51 13.86 11.91
N SER A 270 2.96 12.95 12.72
CA SER A 270 2.02 13.31 13.77
C SER A 270 2.73 14.03 14.90
N VAL A 271 2.36 15.30 15.15
CA VAL A 271 2.93 16.13 16.23
C VAL A 271 1.99 16.26 17.43
N SER A 272 0.67 16.23 17.22
CA SER A 272 -0.31 16.16 18.30
C SER A 272 -1.68 15.69 17.80
N GLY A 273 -2.32 14.79 18.56
CA GLY A 273 -3.68 14.34 18.25
C GLY A 273 -3.80 13.74 16.84
N ASN A 274 -4.76 14.25 16.06
CA ASN A 274 -5.00 13.80 14.69
C ASN A 274 -4.24 14.60 13.63
N ASP A 275 -3.46 15.60 14.03
CA ASP A 275 -2.89 16.57 13.12
C ASP A 275 -1.46 16.19 12.73
N PHE A 276 -1.11 16.55 11.49
CA PHE A 276 0.20 16.31 10.92
C PHE A 276 0.90 17.63 10.64
N ASP A 277 2.20 17.63 10.89
CA ASP A 277 3.13 18.63 10.39
C ASP A 277 3.97 18.03 9.26
N VAL A 278 4.46 18.87 8.36
CA VAL A 278 5.40 18.49 7.31
C VAL A 278 6.82 18.72 7.79
N PHE A 279 7.64 17.69 7.64
CA PHE A 279 9.06 17.71 7.97
C PHE A 279 9.90 17.59 6.72
N PHE A 280 11.12 18.09 6.81
CA PHE A 280 12.13 18.01 5.75
C PHE A 280 13.44 17.49 6.31
N ALA A 281 14.14 16.68 5.52
CA ALA A 281 15.56 16.42 5.71
C ALA A 281 16.26 16.26 4.36
N ARG A 282 17.58 16.49 4.37
CA ARG A 282 18.47 16.09 3.31
C ARG A 282 19.57 15.20 3.88
N MET A 283 19.95 14.20 3.12
CA MET A 283 20.96 13.23 3.54
C MET A 283 21.74 12.78 2.31
N LYS A 284 23.01 12.43 2.51
CA LYS A 284 23.77 11.79 1.45
C LYS A 284 23.17 10.39 1.21
N ALA A 285 23.19 9.93 -0.04
CA ALA A 285 22.71 8.60 -0.38
C ALA A 285 23.38 7.51 0.49
N GLY A 286 22.57 6.73 1.20
CA GLY A 286 23.04 5.66 2.07
C GLY A 286 23.36 6.11 3.51
N GLU A 287 23.17 7.39 3.84
CA GLU A 287 23.40 7.94 5.18
C GLU A 287 22.07 8.34 5.85
N GLU A 288 22.01 8.18 7.17
CA GLU A 288 20.90 8.66 8.00
C GLU A 288 20.83 10.20 8.00
N PRO A 289 19.63 10.79 8.16
CA PRO A 289 19.51 12.24 8.30
C PRO A 289 20.13 12.70 9.63
N ILE A 290 21.00 13.72 9.55
CA ILE A 290 21.66 14.27 10.76
C ILE A 290 20.67 15.07 11.60
N ASN A 291 19.72 15.77 10.97
CA ASN A 291 18.60 16.46 11.61
C ASN A 291 17.43 16.57 10.61
N SER A 292 16.20 16.63 11.12
CA SER A 292 15.02 17.05 10.38
C SER A 292 14.53 18.42 10.84
N VAL A 293 13.87 19.14 9.94
CA VAL A 293 13.28 20.46 10.19
C VAL A 293 11.77 20.33 10.08
N ASN A 294 11.04 20.82 11.09
CA ASN A 294 9.59 20.99 10.97
C ASN A 294 9.31 22.23 10.10
N VAL A 295 8.73 22.01 8.92
CA VAL A 295 8.55 23.01 7.86
C VAL A 295 7.23 23.76 8.02
N SER A 296 6.16 23.08 8.44
CA SER A 296 4.84 23.70 8.64
C SER A 296 4.74 24.36 10.02
N GLY A 297 5.02 23.60 11.09
CA GLY A 297 5.08 24.05 12.47
C GLY A 297 3.91 24.93 12.93
N ASP A 298 2.71 24.72 12.38
CA ASP A 298 1.53 25.55 12.63
C ASP A 298 0.37 24.74 13.24
N LEU A 299 -0.77 25.40 13.54
CA LEU A 299 -1.91 24.76 14.21
C LEU A 299 -2.85 24.04 13.24
N TYR A 300 -2.48 23.90 11.98
CA TYR A 300 -3.35 23.35 10.93
C TYR A 300 -2.77 22.06 10.35
N PRO A 301 -3.63 21.12 9.90
CA PRO A 301 -3.17 19.89 9.27
C PRO A 301 -2.38 20.17 7.99
N SER A 302 -1.21 19.56 7.90
CA SER A 302 -0.33 19.64 6.74
C SER A 302 -0.19 18.26 6.10
N LEU A 303 -0.82 18.06 4.95
CA LEU A 303 -1.03 16.73 4.34
C LEU A 303 -0.44 16.64 2.93
N ASP A 304 -0.05 15.43 2.54
CA ASP A 304 0.39 15.08 1.18
C ASP A 304 1.48 16.01 0.62
N PRO A 305 2.66 16.11 1.28
CA PRO A 305 3.67 17.08 0.91
C PRO A 305 4.41 16.69 -0.38
N VAL A 306 4.71 17.70 -1.21
CA VAL A 306 5.64 17.61 -2.34
C VAL A 306 6.75 18.66 -2.20
N MET A 307 7.85 18.49 -2.92
CA MET A 307 8.92 19.49 -2.95
C MET A 307 9.43 19.79 -4.35
N PHE A 308 10.08 20.95 -4.49
CA PHE A 308 10.80 21.36 -5.70
C PHE A 308 12.18 21.91 -5.34
N LEU A 309 13.18 21.57 -6.14
CA LEU A 309 14.57 21.96 -5.94
C LEU A 309 15.04 22.88 -7.08
N LYS A 310 15.58 24.06 -6.75
CA LYS A 310 16.17 24.99 -7.73
C LYS A 310 17.40 25.70 -7.16
N GLY A 311 18.60 25.33 -7.59
CA GLY A 311 19.83 25.91 -7.01
C GLY A 311 19.85 25.71 -5.49
N ASP A 312 19.98 26.77 -4.71
CA ASP A 312 19.92 26.66 -3.24
C ASP A 312 18.49 26.69 -2.68
N THR A 313 17.49 26.91 -3.54
CA THR A 313 16.09 26.98 -3.16
C THR A 313 15.47 25.59 -2.99
N VAL A 314 14.77 25.39 -1.88
CA VAL A 314 13.86 24.27 -1.65
C VAL A 314 12.46 24.84 -1.40
N SER A 315 11.48 24.39 -2.17
CA SER A 315 10.08 24.79 -2.00
C SER A 315 9.27 23.57 -1.60
N VAL A 316 8.65 23.59 -0.43
CA VAL A 316 7.84 22.50 0.10
C VAL A 316 6.39 22.96 0.10
N LEU A 317 5.51 22.18 -0.51
CA LEU A 317 4.09 22.48 -0.64
C LEU A 317 3.26 21.33 -0.10
N TRP A 318 2.11 21.65 0.50
CA TRP A 318 1.21 20.67 1.08
C TRP A 318 -0.24 21.13 0.99
N LEU A 319 -1.15 20.18 1.17
CA LEU A 319 -2.58 20.42 1.24
C LEU A 319 -3.00 20.69 2.69
N ASP A 320 -3.77 21.75 2.85
CA ASP A 320 -4.47 22.08 4.08
C ASP A 320 -5.98 22.07 3.79
N PRO A 321 -6.78 21.19 4.43
CA PRO A 321 -8.22 21.07 4.17
C PRO A 321 -9.02 22.38 4.32
N GLN A 322 -8.52 23.33 5.13
CA GLN A 322 -9.18 24.60 5.41
C GLN A 322 -8.60 25.75 4.57
N ARG A 323 -7.29 25.77 4.34
CA ARG A 323 -6.58 26.89 3.69
C ARG A 323 -6.36 26.68 2.19
N GLY A 324 -6.21 25.45 1.72
CA GLY A 324 -5.89 25.11 0.33
C GLY A 324 -4.44 24.67 0.15
N LEU A 325 -3.80 25.14 -0.91
CA LEU A 325 -2.39 24.86 -1.17
C LEU A 325 -1.53 25.84 -0.38
N VAL A 326 -0.69 25.31 0.50
CA VAL A 326 0.23 26.07 1.35
C VAL A 326 1.66 25.72 0.96
N ALA A 327 2.57 26.69 1.03
CA ALA A 327 3.98 26.50 0.74
C ALA A 327 4.87 27.11 1.80
N SER A 328 6.03 26.52 1.99
CA SER A 328 7.16 27.12 2.69
C SER A 328 8.42 26.99 1.85
N PHE A 329 9.29 27.99 1.98
CA PHE A 329 10.45 28.15 1.12
C PHE A 329 11.72 28.25 1.95
N SER A 330 12.77 27.64 1.43
CA SER A 330 14.14 27.77 1.91
C SER A 330 15.00 28.31 0.78
N GLU A 331 15.94 29.20 1.10
CA GLU A 331 16.98 29.71 0.19
C GLU A 331 18.38 29.23 0.60
N ASP A 332 18.48 28.38 1.62
CA ASP A 332 19.72 27.89 2.23
C ASP A 332 19.83 26.36 2.18
N ARG A 333 19.24 25.75 1.15
CA ARG A 333 19.19 24.29 0.92
C ARG A 333 18.49 23.50 2.03
N GLY A 334 17.48 24.10 2.64
CA GLY A 334 16.62 23.48 3.65
C GLY A 334 17.19 23.50 5.07
N GLU A 335 18.18 24.36 5.35
CA GLU A 335 18.65 24.59 6.73
C GLU A 335 17.60 25.38 7.53
N SER A 336 16.89 26.30 6.87
CA SER A 336 15.76 27.02 7.44
C SER A 336 14.65 27.24 6.41
N PHE A 337 13.42 27.36 6.91
CA PHE A 337 12.22 27.53 6.11
C PHE A 337 11.44 28.77 6.56
N SER A 338 10.77 29.44 5.62
CA SER A 338 9.84 30.52 5.91
C SER A 338 8.61 30.01 6.69
N ALA A 339 7.80 30.91 7.23
CA ALA A 339 6.46 30.53 7.69
C ALA A 339 5.61 30.03 6.50
N GLY A 340 4.67 29.12 6.76
CA GLY A 340 3.73 28.63 5.74
C GLY A 340 2.89 29.76 5.14
N GLN A 341 2.82 29.82 3.81
CA GLN A 341 2.12 30.83 3.04
C GLN A 341 1.06 30.16 2.17
N VAL A 342 -0.17 30.68 2.20
CA VAL A 342 -1.24 30.19 1.31
C VAL A 342 -0.93 30.63 -0.11
N VAL A 343 -0.57 29.66 -0.97
CA VAL A 343 -0.30 29.86 -2.40
C VAL A 343 -1.61 29.96 -3.18
N TYR A 344 -2.57 29.11 -2.83
CA TYR A 344 -3.88 29.11 -3.46
C TYR A 344 -4.97 28.75 -2.46
N SER A 345 -5.92 29.66 -2.25
CA SER A 345 -6.99 29.45 -1.29
C SER A 345 -8.14 28.67 -1.91
N CYS A 346 -8.38 27.47 -1.35
CA CYS A 346 -9.53 26.64 -1.64
C CYS A 346 -9.77 25.72 -0.44
N ALA A 347 -11.02 25.54 -0.03
CA ALA A 347 -11.36 24.64 1.07
C ALA A 347 -11.97 23.36 0.50
N GLY A 348 -11.68 22.22 1.09
CA GLY A 348 -12.19 20.94 0.62
C GLY A 348 -11.42 19.75 1.19
N ALA A 349 -11.98 18.56 1.02
CA ALA A 349 -11.26 17.34 1.36
C ALA A 349 -10.11 17.12 0.36
N PRO A 350 -8.87 16.86 0.80
CA PRO A 350 -7.76 16.54 -0.08
C PRO A 350 -8.12 15.39 -1.03
N GLY A 351 -7.76 15.53 -2.30
CA GLY A 351 -7.95 14.50 -3.32
C GLY A 351 -6.64 14.06 -4.00
N GLY A 352 -5.48 14.56 -3.58
CA GLY A 352 -4.17 14.26 -4.16
C GLY A 352 -3.41 15.52 -4.56
N LEU A 353 -2.09 15.51 -4.37
CA LEU A 353 -1.14 16.52 -4.79
C LEU A 353 0.06 15.83 -5.46
N VAL A 354 0.28 16.12 -6.73
CA VAL A 354 1.42 15.59 -7.49
C VAL A 354 2.27 16.73 -8.05
N SER A 355 3.55 16.46 -8.21
CA SER A 355 4.56 17.39 -8.70
C SER A 355 5.19 16.86 -9.99
N GLY A 356 5.65 17.78 -10.83
CA GLY A 356 6.30 17.44 -12.09
C GLY A 356 7.20 18.55 -12.62
N GLY A 357 8.10 18.17 -13.53
CA GLY A 357 9.05 19.08 -14.15
C GLY A 357 10.31 19.33 -13.31
N GLN A 358 11.41 19.59 -14.01
CA GLN A 358 12.71 19.96 -13.42
C GLN A 358 13.08 21.40 -13.82
N GLY A 359 12.04 22.25 -13.96
CA GLY A 359 12.11 23.56 -14.58
C GLY A 359 11.55 23.53 -16.02
N PRO A 360 10.59 24.40 -16.36
CA PRO A 360 9.56 24.93 -15.45
C PRO A 360 8.98 23.85 -14.52
N TYR A 361 8.44 24.27 -13.39
CA TYR A 361 7.87 23.40 -12.34
C TYR A 361 6.36 23.40 -12.43
N TYR A 362 5.78 22.24 -12.20
CA TYR A 362 4.36 21.97 -12.35
C TYR A 362 3.84 21.21 -11.13
N LEU A 363 2.60 21.50 -10.77
CA LEU A 363 1.85 20.69 -9.82
C LEU A 363 0.42 20.52 -10.31
N LEU A 364 -0.21 19.43 -9.88
CA LEU A 364 -1.62 19.16 -10.08
C LEU A 364 -2.18 18.68 -8.73
N PHE A 365 -3.30 19.25 -8.29
CA PHE A 365 -3.91 18.84 -7.04
C PHE A 365 -5.42 18.93 -7.05
N SER A 366 -6.05 18.18 -6.16
CA SER A 366 -7.50 18.17 -5.98
C SER A 366 -7.89 18.56 -4.56
N MET A 367 -8.90 19.43 -4.46
CA MET A 367 -9.56 19.78 -3.20
C MET A 367 -11.07 19.71 -3.39
N GLY A 368 -11.74 18.93 -2.55
CA GLY A 368 -13.11 18.49 -2.83
C GLY A 368 -13.12 17.70 -4.15
N ASP A 369 -13.98 18.13 -5.08
CA ASP A 369 -14.09 17.55 -6.42
C ASP A 369 -13.47 18.45 -7.49
N SER A 370 -12.71 19.49 -7.10
CA SER A 370 -12.12 20.46 -8.02
C SER A 370 -10.64 20.17 -8.26
N LEU A 371 -10.25 20.18 -9.53
CA LEU A 371 -8.88 19.94 -9.99
C LEU A 371 -8.18 21.27 -10.32
N TYR A 372 -6.96 21.44 -9.82
CA TYR A 372 -6.18 22.66 -9.92
C TYR A 372 -4.78 22.39 -10.45
N PHE A 373 -4.35 23.21 -11.40
CA PHE A 373 -3.02 23.17 -11.98
C PHE A 373 -2.19 24.37 -11.53
N GLY A 374 -0.96 24.11 -11.13
CA GLY A 374 0.03 25.11 -10.77
C GLY A 374 1.25 25.09 -11.68
N LYS A 375 1.75 26.26 -12.05
CA LYS A 375 3.03 26.43 -12.78
C LYS A 375 3.91 27.45 -12.07
N SER A 376 5.21 27.15 -12.01
CA SER A 376 6.23 28.07 -11.52
C SER A 376 7.49 28.03 -12.39
N GLY A 377 8.14 29.18 -12.59
CA GLY A 377 9.45 29.27 -13.24
C GLY A 377 10.62 29.27 -12.25
N ASP A 378 10.35 29.54 -10.98
CA ASP A 378 11.34 29.77 -9.93
C ASP A 378 11.17 28.88 -8.70
N ALA A 379 10.14 28.02 -8.68
CA ALA A 379 9.68 27.20 -7.56
C ALA A 379 9.14 28.02 -6.37
N LEU A 380 9.26 29.34 -6.38
CA LEU A 380 8.83 30.24 -5.30
C LEU A 380 7.47 30.87 -5.61
N SER A 381 7.30 31.34 -6.85
CA SER A 381 6.14 32.07 -7.33
C SER A 381 5.28 31.13 -8.17
N TRP A 382 4.05 30.90 -7.71
CA TRP A 382 3.14 29.93 -8.33
C TRP A 382 1.94 30.62 -8.96
N ASN A 383 1.67 30.28 -10.23
CA ASN A 383 0.40 30.59 -10.88
C ASN A 383 -0.49 29.35 -10.81
N VAL A 384 -1.55 29.41 -9.99
CA VAL A 384 -2.49 28.30 -9.78
C VAL A 384 -3.86 28.67 -10.32
N ARG A 385 -4.50 27.74 -11.02
CA ARG A 385 -5.86 27.90 -11.56
C ARG A 385 -6.63 26.58 -11.56
N ALA A 386 -7.94 26.64 -11.42
CA ALA A 386 -8.81 25.49 -11.65
C ALA A 386 -8.75 25.06 -13.13
N VAL A 387 -8.69 23.76 -13.37
CA VAL A 387 -8.63 23.16 -14.71
C VAL A 387 -9.72 22.12 -14.97
N GLY A 388 -10.47 21.72 -13.94
CA GLY A 388 -11.56 20.77 -14.11
C GLY A 388 -12.14 20.31 -12.78
N ALA A 389 -12.84 19.18 -12.84
CA ALA A 389 -13.33 18.46 -11.68
C ALA A 389 -12.79 17.03 -11.71
N GLY A 390 -12.36 16.53 -10.55
CA GLY A 390 -11.79 15.20 -10.40
C GLY A 390 -10.84 15.10 -9.21
N THR A 391 -10.49 13.87 -8.83
CA THR A 391 -9.62 13.51 -7.69
C THR A 391 -8.53 12.55 -8.14
N LEU A 392 -7.64 12.16 -7.23
CA LEU A 392 -6.49 11.27 -7.46
C LEU A 392 -5.71 11.61 -8.75
N PRO A 393 -5.27 12.87 -8.89
CA PRO A 393 -4.55 13.27 -10.09
C PRO A 393 -3.18 12.60 -10.19
N ASP A 394 -2.74 12.37 -11.42
CA ASP A 394 -1.34 12.13 -11.73
C ASP A 394 -0.88 13.06 -12.88
N LEU A 395 0.42 13.37 -12.91
CA LEU A 395 1.03 14.35 -13.81
C LEU A 395 2.34 13.80 -14.37
N LEU A 396 2.39 13.62 -15.69
CA LEU A 396 3.57 13.21 -16.43
C LEU A 396 4.03 14.34 -17.36
N VAL A 397 5.30 14.74 -17.22
CA VAL A 397 5.90 15.84 -18.00
C VAL A 397 6.86 15.27 -19.04
N ALA A 398 6.64 15.61 -20.31
CA ALA A 398 7.46 15.22 -21.46
C ALA A 398 7.81 16.45 -22.32
N GLY A 399 8.97 17.06 -22.02
CA GLY A 399 9.33 18.36 -22.60
C GLY A 399 8.30 19.43 -22.21
N ASP A 400 7.74 20.12 -23.21
CA ASP A 400 6.66 21.09 -22.99
C ASP A 400 5.27 20.44 -22.92
N THR A 401 5.15 19.14 -23.21
CA THR A 401 3.86 18.43 -23.15
C THR A 401 3.61 17.90 -21.74
N LEU A 402 2.44 18.21 -21.19
CA LEU A 402 1.97 17.71 -19.91
C LEU A 402 0.85 16.71 -20.16
N HIS A 403 0.93 15.53 -19.57
CA HIS A 403 -0.11 14.51 -19.59
C HIS A 403 -0.68 14.40 -18.18
N ILE A 404 -2.00 14.42 -18.06
CA ILE A 404 -2.67 14.30 -16.77
C ILE A 404 -3.73 13.22 -16.83
N ILE A 405 -3.91 12.55 -15.70
CA ILE A 405 -5.09 11.73 -15.43
C ILE A 405 -5.72 12.18 -14.12
N TYR A 406 -7.00 11.89 -13.96
CA TYR A 406 -7.74 12.12 -12.73
C TYR A 406 -9.03 11.30 -12.74
N ASP A 407 -9.50 10.98 -11.54
CA ASP A 407 -10.74 10.25 -11.33
C ASP A 407 -11.93 11.19 -11.29
N VAL A 408 -12.99 10.83 -12.00
CA VAL A 408 -14.30 11.47 -11.89
C VAL A 408 -15.26 10.47 -11.27
N GLU A 409 -15.96 10.90 -10.23
CA GLU A 409 -16.98 10.08 -9.58
C GLU A 409 -18.21 9.94 -10.49
N SER A 410 -18.57 8.70 -10.86
CA SER A 410 -19.82 8.37 -11.53
C SER A 410 -20.75 7.59 -10.58
N ALA A 411 -22.04 7.45 -10.92
CA ALA A 411 -23.02 6.82 -10.04
C ALA A 411 -22.71 5.33 -9.75
N ASP A 412 -22.14 4.62 -10.73
CA ASP A 412 -21.95 3.17 -10.66
C ASP A 412 -20.48 2.73 -10.80
N ASP A 413 -19.59 3.57 -11.38
CA ASP A 413 -18.19 3.25 -11.68
C ASP A 413 -17.23 4.41 -11.35
N PHE A 414 -15.92 4.13 -11.36
CA PHE A 414 -14.86 5.12 -11.22
C PHE A 414 -14.22 5.35 -12.59
N ASP A 415 -14.33 6.56 -13.09
CA ASP A 415 -13.89 6.90 -14.43
C ASP A 415 -12.54 7.62 -14.38
N VAL A 416 -11.51 7.01 -14.95
CA VAL A 416 -10.20 7.64 -15.12
C VAL A 416 -10.22 8.43 -16.42
N TYR A 417 -10.17 9.75 -16.30
CA TYR A 417 -10.08 10.67 -17.43
C TYR A 417 -8.63 11.04 -17.72
N TYR A 418 -8.33 11.29 -18.99
CA TYR A 418 -7.06 11.77 -19.49
C TYR A 418 -7.23 13.10 -20.20
N ALA A 419 -6.27 14.00 -20.00
CA ALA A 419 -6.12 15.19 -20.81
C ALA A 419 -4.63 15.50 -20.98
N PHE A 420 -4.28 16.31 -21.98
CA PHE A 420 -2.92 16.77 -22.15
C PHE A 420 -2.86 18.25 -22.52
N SER A 421 -1.69 18.84 -22.29
CA SER A 421 -1.36 20.21 -22.65
C SER A 421 -0.08 20.21 -23.47
N PRO A 422 -0.07 20.66 -24.73
CA PRO A 422 1.13 20.67 -25.56
C PRO A 422 2.03 21.89 -25.33
N ASP A 423 1.61 22.84 -24.49
CA ASP A 423 2.20 24.18 -24.35
C ASP A 423 2.55 24.53 -22.90
N GLY A 424 2.95 23.52 -22.13
CA GLY A 424 3.38 23.68 -20.74
C GLY A 424 2.26 24.20 -19.84
N GLY A 425 1.04 23.72 -20.07
CA GLY A 425 -0.14 24.01 -19.25
C GLY A 425 -0.88 25.28 -19.63
N ALA A 426 -0.63 25.91 -20.79
CA ALA A 426 -1.34 27.13 -21.21
C ALA A 426 -2.72 26.82 -21.79
N SER A 427 -2.86 25.75 -22.57
CA SER A 427 -4.11 25.18 -23.07
C SER A 427 -4.19 23.67 -22.80
N TRP A 428 -5.40 23.14 -22.73
CA TRP A 428 -5.66 21.72 -22.44
C TRP A 428 -6.54 21.12 -23.53
N SER A 429 -6.33 19.85 -23.84
CA SER A 429 -7.24 19.06 -24.66
C SER A 429 -8.59 18.90 -23.97
N ASN A 430 -9.60 18.47 -24.74
CA ASN A 430 -10.82 17.95 -24.12
C ASN A 430 -10.47 16.66 -23.35
N PRO A 431 -11.02 16.47 -22.14
CA PRO A 431 -10.84 15.22 -21.41
C PRO A 431 -11.43 14.02 -22.15
N GLU A 432 -10.72 12.90 -22.10
CA GLU A 432 -11.10 11.61 -22.68
C GLU A 432 -11.22 10.57 -21.58
N LEU A 433 -12.29 9.78 -21.59
CA LEU A 433 -12.44 8.64 -20.68
C LEU A 433 -11.52 7.50 -21.12
N LEU A 434 -10.57 7.10 -20.28
CA LEU A 434 -9.67 5.98 -20.57
C LEU A 434 -10.21 4.64 -20.07
N VAL A 435 -10.68 4.59 -18.82
CA VAL A 435 -11.15 3.35 -18.20
C VAL A 435 -12.20 3.65 -17.13
N SER A 436 -13.19 2.77 -17.05
CA SER A 436 -14.14 2.70 -15.93
C SER A 436 -13.83 1.47 -15.10
N THR A 437 -13.56 1.63 -13.81
CA THR A 437 -13.31 0.54 -12.87
C THR A 437 -14.43 0.44 -11.84
N SER A 438 -14.76 -0.79 -11.42
CA SER A 438 -15.76 -0.98 -10.36
C SER A 438 -15.16 -1.16 -8.97
N TYR A 439 -13.83 -1.25 -8.89
CA TYR A 439 -13.06 -1.44 -7.66
C TYR A 439 -12.15 -0.24 -7.43
N PRO A 440 -12.09 0.32 -6.20
CA PRO A 440 -11.27 1.49 -5.95
C PRO A 440 -9.79 1.24 -6.26
N SER A 441 -9.19 2.10 -7.09
CA SER A 441 -7.85 1.89 -7.62
C SER A 441 -6.91 3.06 -7.36
N SER A 442 -5.65 2.81 -7.62
CA SER A 442 -4.60 3.80 -7.77
C SER A 442 -4.04 3.68 -9.18
N GLN A 443 -3.51 4.79 -9.70
CA GLN A 443 -3.09 4.90 -11.08
C GLN A 443 -1.83 5.76 -11.21
N ALA A 444 -1.05 5.49 -12.26
CA ALA A 444 0.08 6.30 -12.67
C ALA A 444 0.27 6.27 -14.19
N LEU A 445 0.63 7.41 -14.75
CA LEU A 445 1.12 7.54 -16.12
C LEU A 445 2.62 7.27 -16.17
N HIS A 446 3.06 6.58 -17.22
CA HIS A 446 4.48 6.48 -17.55
C HIS A 446 4.69 6.32 -19.06
N PHE A 447 5.94 6.45 -19.49
CA PHE A 447 6.36 6.03 -20.82
C PHE A 447 7.07 4.68 -20.73
N GLU A 448 6.81 3.81 -21.68
CA GLU A 448 7.60 2.61 -21.95
C GLU A 448 7.92 2.59 -23.44
N ASP A 449 9.21 2.59 -23.80
CA ASP A 449 9.67 2.62 -25.20
C ASP A 449 9.02 3.72 -26.07
N GLY A 450 8.75 4.88 -25.45
CA GLY A 450 8.12 6.04 -26.10
C GLY A 450 6.60 5.94 -26.29
N VAL A 451 5.97 4.88 -25.78
CA VAL A 451 4.51 4.71 -25.74
C VAL A 451 3.98 5.24 -24.42
N LEU A 452 2.95 6.09 -24.46
CA LEU A 452 2.30 6.57 -23.25
C LEU A 452 1.38 5.49 -22.68
N LYS A 453 1.56 5.18 -21.40
CA LYS A 453 0.78 4.15 -20.73
C LYS A 453 0.19 4.59 -19.40
N LEU A 454 -0.89 3.92 -19.03
CA LEU A 454 -1.61 4.01 -17.76
C LEU A 454 -1.46 2.69 -17.01
N ALA A 455 -0.69 2.70 -15.94
CA ALA A 455 -0.68 1.62 -14.95
C ALA A 455 -1.81 1.85 -13.95
N TYR A 456 -2.69 0.87 -13.75
CA TYR A 456 -3.81 0.98 -12.82
C TYR A 456 -4.22 -0.37 -12.22
N SER A 457 -4.69 -0.37 -10.98
CA SER A 457 -5.21 -1.57 -10.32
C SER A 457 -6.68 -1.80 -10.67
N ASP A 458 -7.07 -3.02 -11.03
CA ASP A 458 -8.48 -3.40 -11.18
C ASP A 458 -8.73 -4.75 -10.49
N HIS A 459 -9.62 -4.75 -9.50
CA HIS A 459 -9.87 -5.91 -8.63
C HIS A 459 -8.58 -6.54 -8.04
N GLY A 460 -7.58 -5.69 -7.78
CA GLY A 460 -6.28 -6.07 -7.26
C GLY A 460 -5.27 -6.53 -8.32
N VAL A 461 -5.64 -6.67 -9.60
CA VAL A 461 -4.69 -6.95 -10.67
C VAL A 461 -4.09 -5.64 -11.16
N LEU A 462 -2.75 -5.57 -11.27
CA LEU A 462 -2.11 -4.40 -11.86
C LEU A 462 -2.05 -4.57 -13.37
N LEU A 463 -2.74 -3.68 -14.07
CA LEU A 463 -2.80 -3.62 -15.53
C LEU A 463 -1.98 -2.43 -16.02
N ASP A 464 -1.42 -2.57 -17.21
CA ASP A 464 -0.71 -1.51 -17.90
C ASP A 464 -1.31 -1.33 -19.30
N MET A 465 -1.90 -0.16 -19.54
CA MET A 465 -2.72 0.12 -20.71
C MET A 465 -2.08 1.21 -21.57
N ARG A 466 -1.95 0.94 -22.86
CA ARG A 466 -1.57 1.95 -23.85
C ARG A 466 -2.67 2.99 -23.98
N VAL A 467 -2.33 4.26 -23.82
CA VAL A 467 -3.32 5.35 -23.87
C VAL A 467 -3.87 5.53 -25.29
N GLU A 468 -3.08 5.28 -26.33
CA GLU A 468 -3.49 5.57 -27.71
C GLU A 468 -4.49 4.56 -28.30
N ASP A 469 -4.44 3.29 -27.88
CA ASP A 469 -5.26 2.21 -28.45
C ASP A 469 -6.02 1.35 -27.42
N GLY A 470 -5.83 1.62 -26.12
CA GLY A 470 -6.50 0.91 -25.03
C GLY A 470 -6.06 -0.54 -24.84
N ARG A 471 -4.98 -0.98 -25.49
CA ARG A 471 -4.44 -2.34 -25.31
C ARG A 471 -3.85 -2.48 -23.91
N LYS A 472 -4.17 -3.59 -23.24
CA LYS A 472 -3.83 -3.85 -21.85
C LYS A 472 -2.91 -5.06 -21.73
N ASP A 473 -1.85 -4.91 -20.95
CA ASP A 473 -0.98 -5.98 -20.49
C ASP A 473 -1.16 -6.16 -18.97
N THR A 474 -0.91 -7.37 -18.47
CA THR A 474 -0.90 -7.64 -17.03
C THR A 474 0.52 -7.48 -16.50
N VAL A 475 0.73 -6.55 -15.56
CA VAL A 475 2.03 -6.31 -14.93
C VAL A 475 2.22 -7.21 -13.72
N SER A 476 1.20 -7.29 -12.87
CA SER A 476 1.23 -8.08 -11.63
C SER A 476 -0.15 -8.62 -11.31
N TYR A 477 -0.19 -9.73 -10.58
CA TYR A 477 -1.42 -10.42 -10.23
C TYR A 477 -2.12 -9.77 -9.03
N ILE A 478 -3.19 -10.41 -8.55
CA ILE A 478 -4.13 -9.92 -7.53
C ILE A 478 -3.37 -9.38 -6.30
N PHE A 479 -3.94 -8.36 -5.66
CA PHE A 479 -3.39 -7.62 -4.50
C PHE A 479 -2.22 -6.68 -4.82
N SER A 480 -2.14 -6.18 -6.04
CA SER A 480 -1.19 -5.16 -6.46
C SER A 480 -1.85 -3.77 -6.58
N ASP A 481 -1.23 -2.76 -5.97
CA ASP A 481 -1.71 -1.38 -5.95
C ASP A 481 -0.56 -0.35 -5.85
N LEU A 482 -0.94 0.93 -5.79
CA LEU A 482 -0.06 2.10 -5.72
C LEU A 482 1.02 2.10 -6.80
N PRO A 483 0.71 2.04 -8.10
CA PRO A 483 1.74 2.20 -9.12
C PRO A 483 2.36 3.61 -9.05
N GLN A 484 3.68 3.71 -9.24
CA GLN A 484 4.40 4.97 -9.39
C GLN A 484 5.52 4.83 -10.43
N ARG A 485 5.74 5.88 -11.21
CA ARG A 485 6.86 5.95 -12.15
C ARG A 485 8.19 6.05 -11.40
N ALA A 486 9.14 5.22 -11.78
CA ALA A 486 10.51 5.18 -11.30
C ALA A 486 11.47 5.34 -12.50
N GLY A 487 11.71 6.58 -12.95
CA GLY A 487 12.50 6.80 -14.17
C GLY A 487 11.83 6.17 -15.40
N SER A 488 12.52 5.25 -16.07
CA SER A 488 11.98 4.41 -17.16
C SER A 488 11.26 3.15 -16.67
N HIS A 489 11.23 2.91 -15.36
CA HIS A 489 10.61 1.73 -14.74
C HIS A 489 9.30 2.09 -14.05
N LEU A 490 8.53 1.06 -13.74
CA LEU A 490 7.30 1.16 -12.96
C LEU A 490 7.52 0.46 -11.61
N ALA A 491 7.21 1.15 -10.51
CA ALA A 491 7.20 0.61 -9.16
C ALA A 491 5.75 0.39 -8.69
N TRP A 492 5.53 -0.61 -7.84
CA TRP A 492 4.23 -0.86 -7.22
C TRP A 492 4.37 -1.64 -5.91
N ARG A 493 3.30 -1.66 -5.13
CA ARG A 493 3.15 -2.52 -3.95
C ARG A 493 2.38 -3.78 -4.34
N ARG A 494 2.86 -4.94 -3.88
CA ARG A 494 2.08 -6.19 -3.88
C ARG A 494 1.86 -6.63 -2.43
N ARG A 495 0.63 -7.01 -2.10
CA ARG A 495 0.29 -7.55 -0.77
C ARG A 495 0.24 -9.06 -0.87
N GLY A 496 0.97 -9.73 0.01
CA GLY A 496 1.27 -11.15 -0.08
C GLY A 496 2.26 -11.47 -1.21
N ASP A 497 2.54 -12.75 -1.33
CA ASP A 497 3.24 -13.31 -2.47
C ASP A 497 2.57 -14.60 -2.96
N ASP A 498 3.13 -15.24 -3.98
CA ASP A 498 2.62 -16.50 -4.51
C ASP A 498 3.44 -17.70 -4.01
N SER A 499 4.42 -17.47 -3.12
CA SER A 499 5.42 -18.44 -2.69
C SER A 499 4.97 -19.22 -1.46
N VAL A 500 4.19 -20.27 -1.69
CA VAL A 500 3.89 -21.29 -0.66
C VAL A 500 4.95 -22.41 -0.63
N TYR A 501 6.13 -22.20 -1.22
CA TYR A 501 7.24 -23.16 -1.20
C TYR A 501 7.98 -23.12 0.14
N PRO A 502 8.56 -24.26 0.57
CA PRO A 502 9.13 -24.39 1.92
C PRO A 502 10.31 -23.46 2.18
N ASP A 503 10.99 -22.97 1.14
CA ASP A 503 12.26 -22.26 1.31
C ASP A 503 12.13 -20.88 1.97
N ASN A 504 10.92 -20.30 2.06
CA ASN A 504 10.65 -19.05 2.78
C ASN A 504 10.11 -19.31 4.20
N PHE A 505 10.92 -19.95 5.04
CA PHE A 505 10.66 -20.10 6.48
C PHE A 505 10.87 -18.77 7.23
N VAL A 506 9.96 -17.80 7.08
CA VAL A 506 9.90 -16.71 8.06
C VAL A 506 9.40 -17.33 9.37
N ARG A 507 10.27 -17.40 10.37
CA ARG A 507 9.89 -17.89 11.71
C ARG A 507 8.90 -16.90 12.31
N HIS A 508 7.60 -17.18 12.18
CA HIS A 508 6.64 -16.63 13.12
C HIS A 508 6.97 -17.19 14.50
N HIS A 509 7.64 -16.39 15.32
CA HIS A 509 7.70 -16.64 16.75
C HIS A 509 6.27 -16.60 17.29
N VAL A 510 5.84 -17.72 17.92
CA VAL A 510 4.79 -17.86 18.96
C VAL A 510 3.87 -19.08 18.71
N PHE A 511 4.22 -20.19 19.37
CA PHE A 511 3.33 -21.17 20.07
C PHE A 511 2.33 -22.07 19.33
N MET A 512 2.33 -22.17 18.01
CA MET A 512 1.76 -23.35 17.33
C MET A 512 2.86 -23.96 16.46
N ASN A 513 2.69 -25.20 16.00
CA ASN A 513 3.50 -25.73 14.91
C ASN A 513 2.68 -25.45 13.64
N PRO A 514 2.59 -24.18 13.19
CA PRO A 514 1.59 -23.72 12.22
C PRO A 514 1.94 -24.24 10.82
N THR A 515 3.20 -24.69 10.66
CA THR A 515 3.89 -25.25 9.50
C THR A 515 3.18 -26.40 8.80
N TYR A 516 2.13 -26.97 9.40
CA TYR A 516 1.40 -28.10 8.84
C TYR A 516 -0.12 -27.97 8.94
N HIS A 517 -0.69 -26.84 9.36
CA HIS A 517 -2.14 -26.78 9.58
C HIS A 517 -2.91 -26.99 8.27
N GLY A 518 -2.60 -26.20 7.24
CA GLY A 518 -3.15 -26.35 5.89
C GLY A 518 -2.81 -27.70 5.26
N THR A 519 -1.59 -28.20 5.48
CA THR A 519 -1.19 -29.56 5.04
C THR A 519 -2.02 -30.66 5.69
N LYS A 520 -2.34 -30.53 6.99
CA LYS A 520 -3.21 -31.46 7.71
C LYS A 520 -4.63 -31.36 7.21
N MET A 521 -5.16 -30.16 7.00
CA MET A 521 -6.49 -29.97 6.41
C MET A 521 -6.58 -30.57 5.00
N LEU A 522 -5.56 -30.36 4.17
CA LEU A 522 -5.44 -31.03 2.87
C LEU A 522 -5.38 -32.55 3.00
N SER A 523 -4.64 -33.09 3.97
CA SER A 523 -4.58 -34.54 4.19
C SER A 523 -5.89 -35.15 4.69
N VAL A 524 -6.75 -34.35 5.33
CA VAL A 524 -8.11 -34.75 5.73
C VAL A 524 -9.05 -34.74 4.51
N ILE A 525 -8.92 -33.75 3.62
CA ILE A 525 -9.67 -33.70 2.34
C ILE A 525 -9.17 -34.80 1.38
N GLY A 526 -7.90 -35.16 1.42
CA GLY A 526 -7.33 -36.26 0.66
C GLY A 526 -7.54 -37.65 1.28
N GLY A 527 -8.31 -37.74 2.38
CA GLY A 527 -8.58 -38.94 3.18
C GLY A 527 -7.36 -39.81 3.44
N PHE A 528 -6.63 -39.49 4.51
CA PHE A 528 -5.49 -40.30 4.91
C PHE A 528 -5.91 -41.63 5.55
N ASN A 529 -5.55 -42.74 4.92
CA ASN A 529 -5.41 -44.07 5.53
C ASN A 529 -3.91 -44.41 5.60
N PRO A 530 -3.37 -44.93 6.72
CA PRO A 530 -1.98 -45.37 6.74
C PRO A 530 -1.67 -46.34 5.58
N ARG A 531 -0.87 -45.83 4.62
CA ARG A 531 -0.36 -46.49 3.39
C ARG A 531 -1.19 -46.28 2.10
N GLU A 532 -2.33 -45.61 2.11
CA GLU A 532 -3.10 -45.29 0.90
C GLU A 532 -3.78 -43.91 1.01
N LEU A 533 -3.71 -43.09 -0.05
CA LEU A 533 -4.45 -41.83 -0.17
C LEU A 533 -5.82 -42.15 -0.78
N ILE A 534 -6.91 -41.82 -0.10
CA ILE A 534 -8.28 -42.03 -0.56
C ILE A 534 -8.95 -40.65 -0.54
N GLY A 535 -9.13 -40.00 -1.69
CA GLY A 535 -9.79 -38.70 -1.72
C GLY A 535 -11.18 -38.71 -1.07
N VAL A 536 -11.67 -37.57 -0.60
CA VAL A 536 -13.06 -37.40 -0.09
C VAL A 536 -14.15 -37.74 -1.11
N ALA A 537 -13.78 -38.01 -2.36
CA ALA A 537 -14.64 -38.50 -3.42
C ALA A 537 -14.04 -39.79 -4.00
N PRO A 538 -14.56 -40.97 -3.63
CA PRO A 538 -14.30 -42.20 -4.37
C PRO A 538 -14.59 -41.97 -5.86
N ASP A 539 -13.70 -42.39 -6.75
CA ASP A 539 -13.83 -42.30 -8.21
C ASP A 539 -13.82 -40.88 -8.84
N ALA A 540 -13.33 -39.86 -8.13
CA ALA A 540 -13.00 -38.58 -8.78
C ALA A 540 -11.64 -38.69 -9.51
N ASP A 541 -11.69 -38.86 -10.84
CA ASP A 541 -10.52 -38.76 -11.74
C ASP A 541 -10.04 -37.31 -11.87
#